data_AF-B6ZK56-F1
#
_entry.id   AF-B6ZK56-F1
#
_cell.length_a   1.000
_cell.length_b   1.000
_cell.length_c   1.000
_cell.angle_alpha   90.00
_cell.angle_beta   90.00
_cell.angle_gamma   90.00
#
_symmetry.space_group_name_H-M   'P 1'
#
loop_
_entity.id
_entity.type
_entity.pdbx_description
1 polymer ?
#
loop_
_entity_poly.entity_id
_entity_poly.type
_entity_poly.pdbx_seq_one_letter_code
_entity_poly.pdbx_strand_id
1 'polypeptide(L)'
;MIGVPAGGSRRPASQETLASGEHYFHMQGRAVRDFVTTELPAGVRRLLTVCDIAPDAVDHFVPHQANGMMLREVLPLLGLPRARTHLTVAEHANTGAASVPLALDTVRRGGLLEDGDTVLLAGFGGGMSLGTALVRWDGAPGDG
;
A
#
# COMPACT_ATOMS: atom_id res chain seq x y z
N MET A 1 12.58 -8.12 8.79
CA MET A 1 11.15 -7.79 8.58
C MET A 1 10.63 -8.23 7.22
N ILE A 2 11.21 -7.81 6.08
CA ILE A 2 10.97 -8.37 4.73
C ILE A 2 12.30 -8.32 3.96
N GLY A 3 12.67 -9.37 3.22
CA GLY A 3 13.81 -9.32 2.29
C GLY A 3 14.24 -10.68 1.74
N VAL A 4 15.24 -10.64 0.86
CA VAL A 4 15.93 -11.83 0.33
C VAL A 4 17.38 -11.80 0.84
N PRO A 5 17.79 -12.72 1.74
CA PRO A 5 19.09 -12.67 2.41
C PRO A 5 20.34 -12.79 1.51
N ALA A 6 20.26 -13.53 0.40
CA ALA A 6 21.37 -13.79 -0.53
C ALA A 6 20.99 -13.53 -1.99
N GLY A 7 21.99 -13.52 -2.88
CA GLY A 7 21.83 -13.27 -4.32
C GLY A 7 22.20 -11.85 -4.75
N GLY A 8 22.27 -10.90 -3.81
CA GLY A 8 22.81 -9.55 -4.04
C GLY A 8 24.31 -9.43 -3.76
N SER A 9 24.88 -8.23 -3.94
CA SER A 9 26.34 -7.99 -3.78
C SER A 9 26.88 -8.23 -2.36
N ARG A 10 26.08 -8.02 -1.31
CA ARG A 10 26.48 -8.28 0.09
C ARG A 10 26.70 -9.77 0.39
N ARG A 11 25.94 -10.64 -0.27
CA ARG A 11 26.04 -12.10 -0.17
C ARG A 11 25.75 -12.72 -1.55
N PRO A 12 26.76 -12.78 -2.43
CA PRO A 12 26.59 -13.29 -3.79
C PRO A 12 26.11 -14.74 -3.82
N ALA A 13 25.56 -15.15 -4.96
CA ALA A 13 25.14 -16.53 -5.16
C ALA A 13 26.32 -17.50 -5.06
N SER A 14 26.12 -18.59 -4.31
CA SER A 14 27.07 -19.67 -4.08
C SER A 14 26.32 -20.98 -3.82
N GLN A 15 26.99 -22.12 -3.90
CA GLN A 15 26.37 -23.40 -3.52
C GLN A 15 25.87 -23.40 -2.08
N GLU A 16 26.59 -22.74 -1.17
CA GLU A 16 26.20 -22.58 0.24
C GLU A 16 24.88 -21.80 0.39
N THR A 17 24.79 -20.61 -0.24
CA THR A 17 23.59 -19.76 -0.11
C THR A 17 22.36 -20.36 -0.78
N LEU A 18 22.56 -21.17 -1.83
CA LEU A 18 21.50 -21.96 -2.44
C LEU A 18 21.04 -23.09 -1.52
N ALA A 19 21.97 -23.84 -0.93
CA ALA A 19 21.67 -24.93 -0.01
C ALA A 19 20.96 -24.45 1.27
N SER A 20 21.25 -23.23 1.73
CA SER A 20 20.60 -22.61 2.89
C SER A 20 19.24 -21.96 2.60
N GLY A 21 18.78 -21.92 1.34
CA GLY A 21 17.50 -21.32 0.97
C GLY A 21 17.45 -19.79 1.15
N GLU A 22 18.60 -19.13 1.17
CA GLU A 22 18.72 -17.69 1.44
C GLU A 22 18.33 -16.81 0.24
N HIS A 23 18.01 -17.42 -0.91
CA HIS A 23 17.52 -16.74 -2.10
C HIS A 23 15.99 -16.61 -2.15
N TYR A 24 15.28 -17.16 -1.16
CA TYR A 24 13.83 -17.02 -1.05
C TYR A 24 13.43 -15.72 -0.35
N PHE A 25 12.15 -15.36 -0.48
CA PHE A 25 11.57 -14.26 0.27
C PHE A 25 11.39 -14.65 1.74
N HIS A 26 11.91 -13.83 2.65
CA HIS A 26 11.76 -13.99 4.09
C HIS A 26 10.99 -12.80 4.68
N MET A 27 10.06 -13.07 5.58
CA MET A 27 9.27 -12.04 6.27
C MET A 27 9.01 -12.38 7.73
N GLN A 28 9.16 -11.39 8.60
CA GLN A 28 8.75 -11.41 10.01
C GLN A 28 7.41 -10.68 10.13
N GLY A 29 6.30 -11.41 9.91
CA GLY A 29 4.96 -10.81 9.76
C GLY A 29 4.51 -9.93 10.93
N ARG A 30 4.80 -10.33 12.18
CA ARG A 30 4.48 -9.52 13.37
C ARG A 30 5.14 -8.16 13.32
N ALA A 31 6.44 -8.14 13.04
CA ALA A 31 7.20 -6.90 12.98
C ALA A 31 6.72 -6.01 11.82
N VAL A 32 6.35 -6.58 10.66
CA VAL A 32 5.74 -5.82 9.54
C VAL A 32 4.42 -5.19 9.96
N ARG A 33 3.55 -5.96 10.62
CA ARG A 33 2.27 -5.47 11.11
C ARG A 33 2.48 -4.32 12.10
N ASP A 34 3.36 -4.49 13.08
CA ASP A 34 3.60 -3.48 14.10
C ASP A 34 4.17 -2.17 13.49
N PHE A 35 5.03 -2.28 12.47
CA PHE A 35 5.48 -1.15 11.66
C PHE A 35 4.29 -0.45 10.96
N VAL A 36 3.45 -1.19 10.24
CA VAL A 36 2.32 -0.62 9.48
C VAL A 36 1.31 0.06 10.41
N THR A 37 0.95 -0.57 11.51
CA THR A 37 0.00 -0.04 12.50
C THR A 37 0.51 1.27 13.13
N THR A 38 1.82 1.47 13.20
CA THR A 38 2.43 2.69 13.78
C THR A 38 2.66 3.77 12.73
N GLU A 39 3.33 3.43 11.63
CA GLU A 39 3.87 4.39 10.67
C GLU A 39 2.83 4.85 9.65
N LEU A 40 1.89 3.98 9.25
CA LEU A 40 0.90 4.36 8.24
C LEU A 40 -0.05 5.48 8.74
N PRO A 41 -0.65 5.40 9.94
CA PRO A 41 -1.45 6.51 10.45
C PRO A 41 -0.65 7.81 10.59
N ALA A 42 0.63 7.72 11.00
CA ALA A 42 1.50 8.88 11.09
C ALA A 42 1.80 9.51 9.73
N GLY A 43 2.07 8.69 8.71
CA GLY A 43 2.29 9.11 7.34
C GLY A 43 1.06 9.79 6.73
N VAL A 44 -0.12 9.19 6.89
CA VAL A 44 -1.39 9.76 6.41
C VAL A 44 -1.68 11.10 7.07
N ARG A 45 -1.58 11.21 8.41
CA ARG A 45 -1.77 12.50 9.11
C ARG A 45 -0.80 13.56 8.62
N ARG A 46 0.49 13.23 8.48
CA ARG A 46 1.51 14.16 7.99
C ARG A 46 1.17 14.65 6.59
N LEU A 47 0.79 13.75 5.69
CA LEU A 47 0.43 14.10 4.31
C LEU A 47 -0.77 15.05 4.28
N LEU A 48 -1.85 14.72 5.01
CA LEU A 48 -3.04 15.57 5.09
C LEU A 48 -2.71 16.97 5.63
N THR A 49 -1.87 17.06 6.66
CA THR A 49 -1.41 18.35 7.21
C THR A 49 -0.60 19.15 6.18
N VAL A 50 0.32 18.52 5.45
CA VAL A 50 1.15 19.21 4.45
C VAL A 50 0.32 19.68 3.26
N CYS A 51 -0.73 18.94 2.89
CA CYS A 51 -1.63 19.30 1.80
C CYS A 51 -2.78 20.24 2.23
N ASP A 52 -2.90 20.57 3.52
CA ASP A 52 -4.01 21.32 4.09
C ASP A 52 -5.39 20.72 3.74
N ILE A 53 -5.48 19.38 3.79
CA ILE A 53 -6.70 18.63 3.51
C ILE A 53 -7.24 18.05 4.81
N ALA A 54 -8.52 18.33 5.08
CA ALA A 54 -9.21 17.73 6.21
C ALA A 54 -9.45 16.22 5.97
N PRO A 55 -9.35 15.35 6.99
CA PRO A 55 -9.51 13.90 6.81
C PRO A 55 -10.87 13.47 6.25
N ASP A 56 -11.90 14.27 6.45
CA ASP A 56 -13.25 14.07 5.91
C ASP A 56 -13.41 14.50 4.45
N ALA A 57 -12.44 15.21 3.89
CA ALA A 57 -12.38 15.57 2.47
C ALA A 57 -11.68 14.50 1.60
N VAL A 58 -11.28 13.36 2.19
CA VAL A 58 -10.75 12.23 1.43
C VAL A 58 -11.91 11.32 1.01
N ASP A 59 -12.15 11.21 -0.29
CA ASP A 59 -13.25 10.43 -0.87
C ASP A 59 -12.87 8.95 -1.01
N HIS A 60 -11.61 8.67 -1.36
CA HIS A 60 -11.13 7.32 -1.61
C HIS A 60 -9.80 7.01 -0.93
N PHE A 61 -9.67 5.78 -0.44
CA PHE A 61 -8.41 5.25 0.04
C PHE A 61 -8.04 3.96 -0.69
N VAL A 62 -6.89 3.95 -1.36
CA VAL A 62 -6.33 2.80 -2.08
C VAL A 62 -4.97 2.41 -1.46
N PRO A 63 -4.96 1.49 -0.49
CA PRO A 63 -3.73 1.01 0.13
C PRO A 63 -3.02 -0.07 -0.71
N HIS A 64 -1.77 -0.36 -0.34
CA HIS A 64 -1.10 -1.59 -0.71
C HIS A 64 -1.88 -2.79 -0.17
N GLN A 65 -2.16 -3.73 -1.07
CA GLN A 65 -2.95 -4.94 -0.81
C GLN A 65 -2.08 -6.02 -0.14
N ALA A 66 -1.71 -5.79 1.13
CA ALA A 66 -0.85 -6.70 1.89
C ALA A 66 -1.63 -7.94 2.38
N ASN A 67 -2.30 -7.80 3.51
CA ASN A 67 -3.12 -8.85 4.12
C ASN A 67 -4.41 -8.21 4.60
N GLY A 68 -5.57 -8.74 4.18
CA GLY A 68 -6.87 -8.21 4.56
C GLY A 68 -7.10 -8.13 6.09
N MET A 69 -6.51 -9.04 6.88
CA MET A 69 -6.57 -8.96 8.35
C MET A 69 -5.80 -7.74 8.89
N MET A 70 -4.55 -7.56 8.45
CA MET A 70 -3.72 -6.40 8.85
C MET A 70 -4.38 -5.09 8.42
N LEU A 71 -4.94 -5.04 7.21
CA LEU A 71 -5.62 -3.84 6.71
C LEU A 71 -6.84 -3.50 7.57
N ARG A 72 -7.65 -4.49 7.96
CA ARG A 72 -8.79 -4.25 8.87
C ARG A 72 -8.39 -3.66 10.22
N GLU A 73 -7.20 -3.97 10.73
CA GLU A 73 -6.69 -3.44 12.00
C GLU A 73 -6.21 -1.98 11.87
N VAL A 74 -5.58 -1.61 10.75
CA VAL A 74 -5.00 -0.27 10.58
C VAL A 74 -6.02 0.77 10.10
N LEU A 75 -7.05 0.36 9.34
CA LEU A 75 -8.01 1.28 8.74
C LEU A 75 -8.71 2.22 9.75
N PRO A 76 -9.20 1.74 10.92
CA PRO A 76 -9.81 2.62 11.92
C PRO A 76 -8.84 3.67 12.49
N LEU A 77 -7.53 3.40 12.47
CA LEU A 77 -6.51 4.29 13.02
C LEU A 77 -6.17 5.47 12.09
N LEU A 78 -6.57 5.39 10.81
CA LEU A 78 -6.29 6.43 9.83
C LEU A 78 -7.14 7.69 10.01
N GLY A 79 -8.30 7.56 10.67
CA GLY A 79 -9.19 8.70 10.92
C GLY A 79 -9.76 9.30 9.63
N LEU A 80 -10.12 8.46 8.66
CA LEU A 80 -10.70 8.83 7.36
C LEU A 80 -12.20 8.50 7.33
N PRO A 81 -13.07 9.29 8.00
CA PRO A 81 -14.46 8.88 8.28
C PRO A 81 -15.35 8.80 7.04
N ARG A 82 -15.00 9.50 5.95
CA ARG A 82 -15.78 9.52 4.70
C ARG A 82 -15.14 8.73 3.57
N ALA A 83 -13.88 8.34 3.72
CA ALA A 83 -13.13 7.67 2.65
C ALA A 83 -13.67 6.26 2.41
N ARG A 84 -14.05 5.98 1.17
CA ARG A 84 -14.29 4.61 0.73
C ARG A 84 -12.95 3.91 0.56
N THR A 85 -12.70 2.88 1.36
CA THR A 85 -11.49 2.05 1.24
C THR A 85 -11.68 0.98 0.17
N HIS A 86 -10.73 0.87 -0.73
CA HIS A 86 -10.75 -0.09 -1.84
C HIS A 86 -9.76 -1.23 -1.57
N LEU A 87 -10.31 -2.42 -1.33
CA LEU A 87 -9.55 -3.64 -1.09
C LEU A 87 -9.82 -4.62 -2.22
N THR A 88 -8.77 -4.99 -2.96
CA THR A 88 -8.81 -5.97 -4.05
C THR A 88 -7.94 -7.20 -3.77
N VAL A 89 -7.49 -7.35 -2.52
CA VAL A 89 -6.64 -8.47 -2.08
C VAL A 89 -7.34 -9.83 -2.21
N ALA A 90 -8.68 -9.87 -2.20
CA ALA A 90 -9.44 -11.11 -2.38
C ALA A 90 -9.40 -11.59 -3.84
N GLU A 91 -9.32 -10.66 -4.78
CA GLU A 91 -9.34 -10.89 -6.22
C GLU A 91 -7.93 -11.11 -6.77
N HIS A 92 -6.96 -10.29 -6.33
CA HIS A 92 -5.61 -10.26 -6.91
C HIS A 92 -4.49 -10.70 -5.96
N ALA A 93 -4.82 -11.02 -4.71
CA ALA A 93 -3.83 -11.30 -3.66
C ALA A 93 -2.82 -10.14 -3.48
N ASN A 94 -1.68 -10.43 -2.86
CA ASN A 94 -0.59 -9.48 -2.70
C ASN A 94 0.37 -9.55 -3.90
N THR A 95 0.36 -8.51 -4.72
CA THR A 95 1.20 -8.39 -5.93
C THR A 95 2.40 -7.45 -5.74
N GLY A 96 2.76 -7.14 -4.48
CA GLY A 96 3.87 -6.25 -4.15
C GLY A 96 3.61 -4.82 -4.63
N ALA A 97 4.54 -4.28 -5.42
CA ALA A 97 4.46 -2.90 -5.93
C ALA A 97 3.27 -2.67 -6.86
N ALA A 98 2.75 -3.72 -7.52
CA ALA A 98 1.61 -3.61 -8.42
C ALA A 98 0.26 -3.49 -7.68
N SER A 99 0.21 -3.75 -6.36
CA SER A 99 -1.05 -3.84 -5.62
C SER A 99 -1.85 -2.53 -5.61
N VAL A 100 -1.18 -1.38 -5.45
CA VAL A 100 -1.85 -0.07 -5.45
C VAL A 100 -2.39 0.28 -6.85
N PRO A 101 -1.60 0.26 -7.94
CA PRO A 101 -2.13 0.58 -9.26
C PRO A 101 -3.17 -0.43 -9.77
N LEU A 102 -3.06 -1.72 -9.46
CA LEU A 102 -4.10 -2.71 -9.83
C LEU A 102 -5.41 -2.44 -9.10
N ALA A 103 -5.36 -2.11 -7.80
CA ALA A 103 -6.55 -1.71 -7.06
C ALA A 103 -7.16 -0.43 -7.64
N LEU A 104 -6.34 0.59 -7.93
CA LEU A 104 -6.81 1.85 -8.51
C LEU A 104 -7.46 1.63 -9.89
N ASP A 105 -6.86 0.82 -10.77
CA ASP A 105 -7.44 0.47 -12.07
C ASP A 105 -8.78 -0.27 -11.92
N THR A 106 -8.89 -1.16 -10.94
CA THR A 106 -10.16 -1.85 -10.64
C THR A 106 -11.25 -0.85 -10.26
N VAL A 107 -10.93 0.12 -9.40
CA VAL A 107 -11.87 1.16 -8.94
C VAL A 107 -12.27 2.09 -10.11
N ARG A 108 -11.30 2.49 -10.93
CA ARG A 108 -11.54 3.29 -12.14
C ARG A 108 -12.47 2.56 -13.11
N ARG A 109 -12.18 1.32 -13.48
CA ARG A 109 -13.01 0.52 -14.40
C ARG A 109 -14.40 0.21 -13.85
N GLY A 110 -14.53 0.18 -12.52
CA GLY A 110 -15.81 0.07 -11.82
C GLY A 110 -16.66 1.34 -11.87
N GLY A 111 -16.17 2.45 -12.44
CA GLY A 111 -16.89 3.72 -12.49
C GLY A 111 -17.13 4.34 -11.11
N LEU A 112 -16.25 4.03 -10.14
CA LEU A 112 -16.40 4.48 -8.76
C LEU A 112 -15.68 5.81 -8.45
N LEU A 113 -14.86 6.30 -9.37
CA LEU A 113 -14.15 7.58 -9.26
C LEU A 113 -14.86 8.62 -10.11
N GLU A 114 -15.10 9.79 -9.54
CA GLU A 114 -15.64 10.98 -10.18
C GLU A 114 -14.55 12.05 -10.32
N ASP A 115 -14.73 12.95 -11.29
CA ASP A 115 -13.83 14.08 -11.47
C ASP A 115 -13.88 15.01 -10.26
N GLY A 116 -12.70 15.34 -9.74
CA GLY A 116 -12.53 16.15 -8.54
C GLY A 116 -12.37 15.34 -7.25
N ASP A 117 -12.59 14.02 -7.25
CA ASP A 117 -12.44 13.18 -6.07
C ASP A 117 -11.01 13.25 -5.50
N THR A 118 -10.91 13.24 -4.18
CA THR A 118 -9.63 13.17 -3.47
C THR A 118 -9.28 11.73 -3.15
N VAL A 119 -8.27 11.21 -3.84
CA VAL A 119 -7.79 9.83 -3.73
C VAL A 119 -6.49 9.77 -2.93
N LEU A 120 -6.54 9.14 -1.77
CA LEU A 120 -5.37 8.80 -0.96
C LEU A 120 -4.81 7.45 -1.39
N LEU A 121 -3.53 7.43 -1.75
CA LEU A 121 -2.76 6.23 -2.06
C LEU A 121 -1.75 5.97 -0.94
N ALA A 122 -1.57 4.71 -0.54
CA ALA A 122 -0.52 4.35 0.42
C ALA A 122 0.16 3.03 0.04
N GLY A 123 1.49 3.03 0.07
CA GLY A 123 2.31 1.84 -0.16
C GLY A 123 3.28 1.61 0.98
N PHE A 124 3.57 0.34 1.29
CA PHE A 124 4.62 -0.04 2.23
C PHE A 124 5.23 -1.39 1.84
N GLY A 125 6.49 -1.62 2.21
CA GLY A 125 7.20 -2.85 1.80
C GLY A 125 8.60 -2.99 2.37
N GLY A 126 9.35 -3.93 1.81
CA GLY A 126 10.71 -4.28 2.24
C GLY A 126 11.68 -3.09 2.18
N GLY A 127 12.53 -2.98 3.20
CA GLY A 127 13.40 -1.83 3.43
C GLY A 127 13.68 -1.60 4.92
N MET A 128 12.71 -1.23 5.75
CA MET A 128 11.30 -0.94 5.45
C MET A 128 11.13 0.40 4.74
N SER A 129 10.08 0.52 3.93
CA SER A 129 9.70 1.78 3.27
C SER A 129 8.19 1.97 3.33
N LEU A 130 7.77 3.23 3.46
CA LEU A 130 6.38 3.66 3.44
C LEU A 130 6.27 4.93 2.60
N GLY A 131 5.24 5.01 1.77
CA GLY A 131 4.94 6.18 0.95
C GLY A 131 3.43 6.43 0.90
N THR A 132 3.05 7.69 0.89
CA THR A 132 1.66 8.14 0.77
C THR A 132 1.57 9.24 -0.27
N ALA A 133 0.49 9.28 -1.04
CA ALA A 133 0.20 10.33 -2.00
C ALA A 133 -1.27 10.71 -1.97
N LEU A 134 -1.56 11.99 -2.18
CA LEU A 134 -2.91 12.50 -2.42
C LEU A 134 -2.98 12.92 -3.88
N VAL A 135 -4.01 12.45 -4.57
CA VAL A 135 -4.26 12.74 -5.96
C VAL A 135 -5.66 13.32 -6.05
N ARG A 136 -5.80 14.48 -6.68
CA ARG A 136 -7.12 14.90 -7.15
C ARG A 136 -7.36 14.19 -8.47
N TRP A 137 -8.42 13.39 -8.51
CA TRP A 137 -8.78 12.65 -9.71
C TRP A 137 -9.31 13.64 -10.76
N ASP A 138 -8.74 13.57 -11.95
CA ASP A 138 -9.20 14.31 -13.12
C ASP A 138 -9.18 13.31 -14.26
N GLY A 139 -10.33 12.65 -14.43
CA GLY A 139 -10.55 11.66 -15.46
C GLY A 139 -10.97 12.37 -16.73
N ALA A 140 -10.00 12.87 -17.52
CA ALA A 140 -10.28 13.05 -18.93
C ALA A 140 -10.91 11.73 -19.43
N PRO A 141 -12.12 11.76 -20.05
CA PRO A 141 -12.83 10.56 -20.42
C PRO A 141 -11.87 9.71 -21.24
N GLY A 142 -11.59 8.50 -20.76
CA GLY A 142 -10.82 7.55 -21.54
C GLY A 142 -11.61 7.28 -22.80
N ASP A 143 -11.08 7.70 -23.95
CA ASP A 143 -11.60 7.33 -25.25
C ASP A 143 -11.91 5.83 -25.23
N GLY A 144 -13.19 5.51 -25.46
CA GLY A 144 -13.69 4.15 -25.55
C GLY A 144 -13.13 3.38 -26.73
#